data_AF-A0A976SL23-F1
#
_entry.id   AF-A0A976SL23-F1
#
_cell.length_a   1.000
_cell.length_b   1.000
_cell.length_c   1.000
_cell.angle_alpha   90.00
_cell.angle_beta   90.00
_cell.angle_gamma   90.00
#
_symmetry.space_group_name_H-M   'P 1'
#
loop_
_entity.id
_entity.type
_entity.pdbx_description
1 polymer ?
#
loop_
_entity_poly.entity_id
_entity_poly.type
_entity_poly.pdbx_seq_one_letter_code
_entity_poly.pdbx_strand_id
1 'polypeptide(L)'
;MYKRAYLYSSSAPITLDESVYEHSEKGNKNEKDSTDIEYKDVEIEDDLIKTHPGNKVSYCVCCKGKTFLNNESILKHLNSKNHMKNVKKKEKNSEKVKKIKEEFKKRMDEIDNK
;
A
#
# COMPACT_ATOMS: atom_id res chain seq x y z
N MET A 1 48.63 -7.75 -11.95
CA MET A 1 47.87 -8.95 -11.52
C MET A 1 46.56 -8.49 -10.90
N TYR A 2 45.41 -8.79 -11.51
CA TYR A 2 44.11 -8.45 -10.95
C TYR A 2 43.58 -9.63 -10.11
N LYS A 3 43.19 -9.36 -8.86
CA LYS A 3 42.58 -10.37 -7.98
C LYS A 3 41.07 -10.44 -8.26
N ARG A 4 40.58 -11.61 -8.66
CA ARG A 4 39.15 -11.90 -8.80
C ARG A 4 38.58 -12.31 -7.44
N ALA A 5 37.43 -11.75 -7.07
CA ALA A 5 36.67 -12.20 -5.91
C ALA A 5 35.80 -13.41 -6.31
N TYR A 6 35.92 -14.52 -5.57
CA TYR A 6 35.06 -15.67 -5.71
C TYR A 6 33.88 -15.52 -4.74
N LEU A 7 32.66 -15.45 -5.27
CA LEU A 7 31.45 -15.57 -4.44
C LEU A 7 31.26 -17.05 -4.10
N TYR A 8 31.44 -17.42 -2.84
CA TYR A 8 31.07 -18.73 -2.34
C TYR A 8 29.56 -18.73 -2.07
N SER A 9 28.76 -19.24 -2.99
CA SER A 9 27.34 -19.48 -2.76
C SER A 9 27.17 -20.75 -1.93
N SER A 10 27.02 -20.61 -0.62
CA SER A 10 26.68 -21.73 0.26
C SER A 10 25.18 -22.02 0.15
N SER A 11 24.80 -22.93 -0.75
CA SER A 11 23.51 -23.64 -0.65
C SER A 11 23.63 -24.67 0.47
N ALA A 12 22.83 -24.53 1.52
CA ALA A 12 22.75 -25.54 2.58
C ALA A 12 22.34 -26.90 1.98
N PRO A 13 22.94 -28.03 2.38
CA PRO A 13 22.57 -29.33 1.85
C PRO A 13 21.12 -29.66 2.24
N ILE A 14 20.30 -29.96 1.24
CA ILE A 14 18.96 -30.51 1.45
C ILE A 14 19.17 -31.95 1.93
N THR A 15 18.84 -32.23 3.19
CA THR A 15 18.66 -33.61 3.65
C THR A 15 17.36 -34.13 3.03
N LEU A 16 17.48 -34.81 1.90
CA LEU A 16 16.39 -35.62 1.34
C LEU A 16 16.26 -36.86 2.23
N ASP A 17 15.19 -36.92 3.01
CA ASP A 17 14.77 -38.16 3.64
C ASP A 17 14.14 -39.04 2.56
N GLU A 18 14.78 -40.17 2.32
CA GLU A 18 14.56 -41.08 1.22
C GLU A 18 13.34 -41.97 1.54
N SER A 19 12.13 -41.46 1.29
CA SER A 19 10.97 -42.34 1.16
C SER A 19 10.09 -41.96 -0.02
N VAL A 20 10.32 -42.73 -1.09
CA VAL A 20 9.43 -43.06 -2.21
C VAL A 20 9.28 -42.00 -3.30
N TYR A 21 10.17 -42.12 -4.27
CA TYR A 21 9.96 -41.76 -5.67
C TYR A 21 8.93 -42.72 -6.28
N GLU A 22 7.81 -42.22 -6.80
CA GLU A 22 7.25 -42.75 -8.04
C GLU A 22 6.69 -41.59 -8.88
N HIS A 23 7.27 -41.45 -10.07
CA HIS A 23 6.80 -40.58 -11.13
C HIS A 23 5.38 -41.01 -11.55
N SER A 24 4.42 -40.08 -11.52
CA SER A 24 3.37 -40.07 -12.53
C SER A 24 3.17 -38.66 -13.05
N GLU A 25 3.49 -38.50 -14.33
CA GLU A 25 3.05 -37.38 -15.15
C GLU A 25 1.52 -37.43 -15.33
N LYS A 26 0.93 -36.25 -15.53
CA LYS A 26 -0.45 -35.95 -15.96
C LYS A 26 -1.46 -35.66 -14.84
N GLY A 27 -1.80 -34.38 -14.73
CA GLY A 27 -3.05 -33.96 -14.10
C GLY A 27 -3.12 -32.46 -13.86
N ASN A 28 -3.42 -31.69 -14.90
CA ASN A 28 -3.90 -30.32 -14.77
C ASN A 28 -5.09 -30.27 -13.79
N LYS A 29 -4.90 -29.73 -12.59
CA LYS A 29 -6.00 -29.24 -11.74
C LYS A 29 -5.63 -27.89 -11.16
N ASN A 30 -6.19 -26.87 -11.80
CA ASN A 30 -6.37 -25.54 -11.24
C ASN A 30 -7.26 -25.66 -9.99
N GLU A 31 -6.69 -25.91 -8.83
CA GLU A 31 -7.40 -25.69 -7.57
C GLU A 31 -7.12 -24.24 -7.16
N LYS A 32 -8.01 -23.36 -7.61
CA LYS A 32 -8.23 -22.06 -7.00
C LYS A 32 -8.70 -22.35 -5.57
N ASP A 33 -7.81 -22.27 -4.60
CA ASP A 33 -8.18 -22.02 -3.21
C ASP A 33 -8.80 -20.62 -3.15
N SER A 34 -10.09 -20.52 -3.50
CA SER A 34 -10.93 -19.38 -3.17
C SER A 34 -11.31 -19.52 -1.71
N THR A 35 -10.54 -18.91 -0.82
CA THR A 35 -11.06 -18.59 0.50
C THR A 35 -12.22 -17.61 0.31
N ASP A 36 -13.46 -18.10 0.44
CA ASP A 36 -14.70 -17.31 0.45
C ASP A 36 -14.76 -16.43 1.70
N ILE A 37 -13.86 -15.46 1.77
CA ILE A 37 -14.00 -14.35 2.71
C ILE A 37 -14.80 -13.29 1.95
N GLU A 38 -16.11 -13.29 2.17
CA GLU A 38 -16.96 -12.16 1.79
C GLU A 38 -16.55 -10.95 2.63
N TYR A 39 -15.66 -10.13 2.07
CA TYR A 39 -15.36 -8.82 2.63
C TYR A 39 -16.58 -7.93 2.39
N LYS A 40 -17.35 -7.68 3.45
CA LYS A 40 -18.31 -6.58 3.44
C LYS A 40 -17.57 -5.30 3.05
N ASP A 41 -18.04 -4.65 2.00
CA ASP A 41 -17.66 -3.28 1.66
C ASP A 41 -18.07 -2.40 2.84
N VAL A 42 -17.12 -2.18 3.75
CA VAL A 42 -17.24 -1.15 4.77
C VAL A 42 -16.99 0.14 4.00
N GLU A 43 -18.01 0.98 3.89
CA GLU A 43 -17.90 2.37 3.44
C GLU A 43 -16.99 3.10 4.43
N ILE A 44 -15.67 2.96 4.25
CA ILE A 44 -14.64 3.70 4.97
C ILE A 44 -14.65 5.08 4.32
N GLU A 45 -15.08 6.09 5.07
CA GLU A 45 -15.08 7.51 4.69
C GLU A 45 -14.06 7.83 3.58
N ASP A 46 -14.59 8.10 2.38
CA ASP A 46 -13.96 7.95 1.04
C ASP A 46 -12.60 8.64 0.82
N ASP A 47 -12.13 9.47 1.75
CA ASP A 47 -10.98 10.34 1.52
C ASP A 47 -9.68 9.94 2.22
N LEU A 48 -9.73 9.12 3.28
CA LEU A 48 -8.55 8.91 4.14
C LEU A 48 -7.76 7.64 3.80
N ILE A 49 -8.44 6.57 3.41
CA ILE A 49 -7.85 5.29 3.02
C ILE A 49 -8.27 5.00 1.58
N LYS A 50 -7.29 4.72 0.72
CA LYS A 50 -7.53 4.42 -0.70
C LYS A 50 -6.95 3.08 -1.06
N THR A 51 -7.55 2.41 -2.02
CA THR A 51 -7.00 1.19 -2.63
C THR A 51 -6.46 1.54 -4.00
N HIS A 52 -5.29 0.99 -4.36
CA HIS A 52 -4.80 1.15 -5.73
C HIS A 52 -5.62 0.26 -6.67
N PRO A 53 -6.05 0.75 -7.84
CA PRO A 53 -6.77 -0.08 -8.80
C PRO A 53 -5.87 -1.24 -9.22
N GLY A 54 -6.36 -2.47 -9.05
CA GLY A 54 -5.62 -3.71 -9.31
C GLY A 54 -4.76 -4.23 -8.14
N ASN A 55 -4.75 -3.56 -6.98
CA ASN A 55 -4.03 -4.02 -5.79
C ASN A 55 -5.01 -4.31 -4.64
N LYS A 56 -4.79 -5.42 -3.93
CA LYS A 56 -5.57 -5.81 -2.73
C LYS A 56 -5.19 -5.00 -1.48
N VAL A 57 -4.21 -4.11 -1.59
CA VAL A 57 -3.63 -3.37 -0.47
C VAL A 57 -4.21 -1.96 -0.40
N SER A 58 -4.75 -1.62 0.77
CA SER A 58 -5.21 -0.28 1.11
C SER A 58 -4.05 0.58 1.60
N TYR A 59 -4.08 1.89 1.39
CA TYR A 59 -3.06 2.82 1.87
C TYR A 59 -3.67 4.08 2.47
N CYS A 60 -2.99 4.65 3.46
CA CYS A 60 -3.43 5.90 4.06
C CYS A 60 -2.90 7.11 3.29
N VAL A 61 -3.81 7.98 2.85
CA VAL A 61 -3.46 9.23 2.17
C VAL A 61 -2.69 10.15 3.14
N CYS A 62 -3.11 10.20 4.40
CA CYS A 62 -2.54 11.08 5.43
C CYS A 62 -1.15 10.65 5.92
N CYS A 63 -0.85 9.36 5.89
CA CYS A 63 0.41 8.81 6.37
C CYS A 63 1.19 8.16 5.22
N LYS A 64 2.22 8.88 4.73
CA LYS A 64 3.06 8.42 3.62
C LYS A 64 3.63 7.02 3.90
N GLY A 65 3.48 6.13 2.92
CA GLY A 65 4.05 4.77 2.94
C GLY A 65 3.34 3.77 3.85
N LYS A 66 2.21 4.11 4.47
CA LYS A 66 1.45 3.16 5.28
C LYS A 66 0.41 2.43 4.44
N THR A 67 0.60 1.13 4.34
CA THR A 67 -0.25 0.19 3.61
C THR A 67 -0.82 -0.86 4.56
N PHE A 68 -1.98 -1.40 4.22
CA PHE A 68 -2.80 -2.27 5.06
C PHE A 68 -3.44 -3.35 4.18
N LEU A 69 -3.36 -4.61 4.63
CA LEU A 69 -4.03 -5.73 3.98
C LEU A 69 -5.41 -6.02 4.61
N ASN A 70 -5.58 -5.71 5.91
CA ASN A 70 -6.76 -6.10 6.68
C ASN A 70 -7.49 -4.89 7.26
N ASN A 71 -8.82 -4.96 7.34
CA ASN A 71 -9.65 -3.89 7.90
C ASN A 71 -9.33 -3.58 9.37
N GLU A 72 -9.02 -4.59 10.19
CA GLU A 72 -8.61 -4.36 11.58
C GLU A 72 -7.36 -3.50 11.70
N SER A 73 -6.41 -3.68 10.79
CA SER A 73 -5.15 -2.91 10.79
C SER A 73 -5.40 -1.46 10.38
N ILE A 74 -6.37 -1.23 9.50
CA ILE A 74 -6.85 0.11 9.12
C ILE A 74 -7.48 0.79 10.33
N LEU A 75 -8.40 0.14 11.04
CA LEU A 75 -9.07 0.72 12.21
C LEU A 75 -8.08 1.06 13.33
N LYS A 76 -7.15 0.15 13.64
CA LYS A 76 -6.07 0.42 14.61
C LYS A 76 -5.21 1.62 14.17
N HIS A 77 -4.97 1.77 12.87
CA HIS A 77 -4.22 2.90 12.34
C HIS A 77 -4.99 4.22 12.47
N LEU A 78 -6.26 4.26 12.06
CA LEU A 78 -7.12 5.44 12.12
C LEU A 78 -7.24 5.96 13.56
N ASN A 79 -7.36 5.05 14.53
CA ASN A 79 -7.43 5.38 15.96
C ASN A 79 -6.08 5.77 16.58
N SER A 80 -4.98 5.64 15.85
CA SER A 80 -3.66 5.95 16.40
C SER A 80 -3.45 7.46 16.55
N LYS A 81 -2.87 7.87 17.70
CA LYS A 81 -2.51 9.28 17.97
C LYS A 81 -1.62 9.88 16.87
N ASN A 82 -0.80 9.05 16.21
CA ASN A 82 0.06 9.48 15.10
C ASN A 82 -0.73 9.82 13.83
N HIS A 83 -1.76 9.04 13.51
CA HIS A 83 -2.64 9.33 12.38
C HIS A 83 -3.36 10.68 12.61
N MET A 84 -3.97 10.86 13.78
CA MET A 84 -4.65 12.11 14.16
C MET A 84 -3.74 13.35 14.09
N LYS A 85 -2.48 13.24 14.51
CA LYS A 85 -1.50 14.34 14.36
C LYS A 85 -1.24 14.69 12.89
N ASN A 86 -1.18 13.70 12.01
CA ASN A 86 -0.92 13.91 10.59
C ASN A 86 -2.13 14.49 9.86
N VAL A 87 -3.34 14.05 10.22
CA VAL A 87 -4.61 14.62 9.72
C VAL A 87 -4.66 16.12 10.02
N LYS A 88 -4.48 16.52 11.29
CA LYS A 88 -4.47 17.94 11.70
C LYS A 88 -3.41 18.78 10.99
N LYS A 89 -2.23 18.20 10.70
CA LYS A 89 -1.18 18.89 9.93
C LYS A 89 -1.60 19.12 8.49
N LYS A 90 -2.26 18.15 7.86
CA LYS A 90 -2.75 18.27 6.49
C LYS A 90 -3.89 19.28 6.36
N GLU A 91 -4.83 19.31 7.29
CA GLU A 91 -5.91 20.30 7.31
C GLU A 91 -5.37 21.74 7.37
N LYS A 92 -4.42 22.01 8.28
CA LYS A 92 -3.79 23.33 8.36
C LYS A 92 -3.07 23.72 7.07
N ASN A 93 -2.47 22.76 6.38
CA ASN A 93 -1.80 23.01 5.11
C ASN A 93 -2.81 23.23 3.98
N SER A 94 -3.92 22.50 3.95
CA SER A 94 -4.95 22.67 2.92
C SER A 94 -5.62 24.03 3.00
N GLU A 95 -5.88 24.54 4.20
CA GLU A 95 -6.39 25.91 4.42
C GLU A 95 -5.44 26.97 3.88
N LYS A 96 -4.13 26.84 4.16
CA LYS A 96 -3.12 27.76 3.62
C LYS A 96 -3.10 27.75 2.10
N VAL A 97 -3.17 26.56 1.49
CA VAL A 97 -3.21 26.42 0.03
C VAL A 97 -4.48 27.04 -0.55
N LYS A 98 -5.64 26.90 0.09
CA LYS A 98 -6.88 27.54 -0.34
C LYS A 98 -6.75 29.07 -0.35
N LYS A 99 -6.22 29.67 0.71
CA LYS A 99 -5.97 31.12 0.78
C LYS A 99 -5.04 31.61 -0.34
N ILE A 100 -3.94 30.90 -0.58
CA ILE A 100 -3.00 31.25 -1.66
C ILE A 100 -3.68 31.16 -3.03
N LYS A 101 -4.51 30.14 -3.26
CA LYS A 101 -5.27 30.00 -4.52
C LYS A 101 -6.26 31.15 -4.73
N GLU A 102 -6.95 31.57 -3.68
CA GLU A 102 -7.88 32.71 -3.74
C GLU A 102 -7.15 34.02 -4.03
N GLU A 103 -6.03 34.29 -3.35
CA GLU A 103 -5.20 35.48 -3.62
C GLU A 103 -4.63 35.47 -5.04
N PHE A 104 -4.16 34.31 -5.50
CA PHE A 104 -3.66 34.15 -6.86
C PHE A 104 -4.76 34.42 -7.89
N LYS A 105 -5.97 33.87 -7.68
CA LYS A 105 -7.10 34.09 -8.57
C LYS A 105 -7.47 35.58 -8.64
N LYS A 106 -7.54 36.27 -7.50
CA LYS A 106 -7.79 37.72 -7.46
C LYS A 106 -6.76 38.51 -8.26
N ARG A 107 -5.47 38.20 -8.14
CA ARG A 107 -4.42 38.87 -8.92
C ARG A 107 -4.55 38.61 -10.42
N MET A 108 -4.95 37.41 -10.83
CA MET A 108 -5.17 37.10 -12.24
C MET A 108 -6.39 37.86 -12.79
N ASP A 109 -7.50 37.87 -12.03
CA ASP A 109 -8.70 38.63 -12.39
C ASP A 109 -8.39 40.15 -12.50
N GLU A 110 -7.51 40.69 -11.65
CA GLU A 110 -7.06 42.10 -11.74
C GLU A 110 -6.19 42.40 -12.97
N ILE A 111 -5.43 41.41 -13.47
CA ILE A 111 -4.62 41.55 -14.68
C ILE A 111 -5.51 41.47 -15.91
N ASP A 112 -6.45 40.52 -15.94
CA ASP A 112 -7.33 40.29 -17.10
C ASP A 112 -8.36 41.42 -17.29
N ASN A 113 -8.73 42.14 -16.22
CA ASN A 113 -9.64 43.28 -16.27
C ASN A 113 -8.95 44.63 -16.60
N LYS A 114 -7.67 44.62 -16.98
CA LYS A 114 -6.86 45.82 -17.25
C LYS A 114 -6.47 45.93 -18.72
#